data_AF-A0A2W6C5D7-F1
#
_entry.id   AF-A0A2W6C5D7-F1
#
_cell.length_a   1.000
_cell.length_b   1.000
_cell.length_c   1.000
_cell.angle_alpha   90.00
_cell.angle_beta   90.00
_cell.angle_gamma   90.00
#
_symmetry.space_group_name_H-M   'P 1'
#
loop_
_entity.id
_entity.type
_entity.pdbx_description
1 polymer ?
#
loop_
_entity_poly.entity_id
_entity_poly.type
_entity_poly.pdbx_seq_one_letter_code
_entity_poly.pdbx_strand_id
1 'polypeptide(L)'
;MLLEHVVVLTETILAHVEQTILDALRATRERQETTRTDPPAGCSAGTGRLARPGGAMEDPGVSCHRLPSPPVQVELVIKLSSRIATMDEVSRRTPEVIPLSQAQNPASSDWGASRSELPGRARTGGVQGNERLTALNGLLLLVLLFIEGLTLLRIRPLLTVHAFVGLLLIPPLVLKLASTGYRFVGYYAGSRAYRAAGPPRIILRIIAPILVLSTVGLFGTGIILLVAGPAASETWRPVHTVAFFVWFWLMTVHVAAYVWRVPRLAVADLRLPGGGVAGIPRGSIMRQGLVVGTFLLGLAIAIAAIPWDASWAHWVTRLGPER
;
A
#
# COMPACT_ATOMS: atom_id res chain seq x y z
N MET A 1 4.25 30.33 13.15
CA MET A 1 4.65 29.53 14.33
C MET A 1 4.43 28.02 14.17
N LEU A 2 3.24 27.42 14.34
CA LEU A 2 3.10 25.94 14.30
C LEU A 2 3.40 25.31 12.92
N LEU A 3 2.96 25.96 11.82
CA LEU A 3 3.31 25.53 10.47
C LEU A 3 4.82 25.64 10.21
N GLU A 4 5.49 26.67 10.75
CA GLU A 4 6.94 26.82 10.63
C GLU A 4 7.69 25.77 11.45
N HIS A 5 7.23 25.44 12.66
CA HIS A 5 7.84 24.36 13.44
C HIS A 5 7.61 22.99 12.79
N VAL A 6 6.44 22.75 12.20
CA VAL A 6 6.17 21.51 11.44
C VAL A 6 7.05 21.46 10.19
N VAL A 7 7.18 22.56 9.44
CA VAL A 7 8.04 22.65 8.26
C VAL A 7 9.51 22.45 8.63
N VAL A 8 10.00 23.15 9.65
CA VAL A 8 11.39 23.01 10.14
C VAL A 8 11.66 21.61 10.66
N LEU A 9 10.70 20.98 11.36
CA LEU A 9 10.83 19.61 11.81
C LEU A 9 10.82 18.62 10.63
N THR A 10 9.99 18.85 9.60
CA THR A 10 9.99 18.03 8.39
C THR A 10 11.29 18.16 7.60
N GLU A 11 11.83 19.37 7.46
CA GLU A 11 13.13 19.61 6.80
C GLU A 11 14.27 18.94 7.59
N THR A 12 14.25 19.03 8.92
CA THR A 12 15.28 18.41 9.78
C THR A 12 15.25 16.88 9.70
N ILE A 13 14.05 16.29 9.72
CA ILE A 13 13.88 14.83 9.60
C ILE A 13 14.26 14.35 8.20
N LEU A 14 13.87 15.09 7.16
CA LEU A 14 14.21 14.76 5.78
C LEU A 14 15.73 14.81 5.56
N ALA A 15 16.39 15.85 6.08
CA ALA A 15 17.86 15.98 6.04
C ALA A 15 18.56 14.83 6.79
N HIS A 16 18.02 14.41 7.93
CA HIS A 16 18.61 13.29 8.70
C HIS A 16 18.48 11.95 7.95
N VAL A 17 17.34 11.72 7.30
CA VAL A 17 17.12 10.53 6.46
C VAL A 17 18.04 10.54 5.24
N GLU A 18 18.19 11.67 4.57
CA GLU A 18 19.09 11.83 3.42
C GLU A 18 20.55 11.56 3.83
N GLN A 19 20.99 12.12 4.95
CA GLN A 19 22.34 11.90 5.47
C GLN A 19 22.60 10.43 5.81
N THR A 20 21.63 9.75 6.44
CA THR A 20 21.73 8.32 6.77
C THR A 20 21.86 7.46 5.51
N ILE A 21 21.15 7.82 4.44
CA ILE A 21 21.26 7.13 3.15
C ILE A 21 22.63 7.36 2.51
N LEU A 22 23.12 8.60 2.53
CA LEU A 22 24.45 8.94 1.98
C LEU A 22 25.58 8.24 2.73
N ASP A 23 25.48 8.13 4.06
CA ASP A 23 26.47 7.44 4.88
C ASP A 23 26.46 5.92 4.61
N ALA A 24 25.27 5.32 4.47
CA ALA A 24 25.14 3.92 4.05
C ALA A 24 25.75 3.68 2.67
N LEU A 25 25.54 4.58 1.71
CA LEU A 25 26.12 4.48 0.36
C LEU A 25 27.65 4.64 0.38
N ARG A 26 28.20 5.57 1.17
CA ARG A 26 29.66 5.70 1.35
C ARG A 26 30.27 4.46 1.97
N ALA A 27 29.67 3.92 3.04
CA ALA A 27 30.14 2.69 3.67
C ALA A 27 30.15 1.50 2.68
N THR A 28 29.17 1.47 1.77
CA THR A 28 29.12 0.45 0.71
C THR A 28 30.23 0.64 -0.33
N ARG A 29 30.52 1.89 -0.72
CA ARG A 29 31.59 2.24 -1.66
C ARG A 29 32.99 1.97 -1.08
N GLU A 30 33.23 2.37 0.16
CA GLU A 30 34.50 2.12 0.86
C GLU A 30 34.78 0.63 0.98
N ARG A 31 33.75 -0.18 1.26
CA ARG A 31 33.84 -1.64 1.28
C ARG A 31 34.20 -2.21 -0.10
N GLN A 32 33.65 -1.67 -1.19
CA GLN A 32 34.02 -2.08 -2.55
C GLN A 32 35.44 -1.67 -2.93
N GLU A 33 35.89 -0.48 -2.51
CA GLU A 33 37.26 -0.01 -2.77
C GLU A 33 38.30 -0.81 -1.98
N THR A 34 38.04 -1.16 -0.71
CA THR A 34 38.93 -2.04 0.08
C THR A 34 39.04 -3.44 -0.52
N THR A 35 37.93 -3.99 -1.04
CA THR A 35 37.96 -5.29 -1.74
C THR A 35 38.73 -5.23 -3.08
N ARG A 36 38.92 -4.03 -3.65
CA ARG A 36 39.67 -3.81 -4.88
C ARG A 36 41.17 -3.62 -4.64
N THR A 37 41.55 -3.06 -3.49
CA THR A 37 42.96 -2.80 -3.16
C THR A 37 43.66 -3.98 -2.49
N ASP A 38 42.93 -4.81 -1.73
CA ASP A 38 43.48 -6.04 -1.14
C ASP A 38 42.87 -7.29 -1.79
N PRO A 39 43.54 -7.91 -2.77
CA PRO A 39 43.15 -9.24 -3.21
C PRO A 39 43.31 -10.24 -2.05
N PRO A 40 42.42 -11.26 -1.93
CA PRO A 40 42.57 -12.28 -0.90
C PRO A 40 43.94 -12.95 -1.03
N ALA A 41 44.64 -13.07 0.11
CA ALA A 41 45.94 -13.70 0.20
C ALA A 41 45.88 -15.12 -0.39
N GLY A 42 46.46 -15.31 -1.58
CA GLY A 42 46.44 -16.63 -2.21
C GLY A 42 46.76 -16.68 -3.70
N CYS A 43 47.71 -15.90 -4.23
CA CYS A 43 48.37 -16.19 -5.52
C CYS A 43 49.74 -15.51 -5.59
N SER A 44 50.81 -16.23 -5.25
CA SER A 44 52.18 -15.81 -5.59
C SER A 44 52.48 -16.20 -7.04
N ALA A 45 52.94 -15.25 -7.84
CA ALA A 45 53.41 -15.51 -9.19
C ALA A 45 54.69 -16.37 -9.15
N GLY A 46 54.58 -17.64 -9.55
CA GLY A 46 55.73 -18.52 -9.78
C GLY A 46 56.41 -18.16 -11.09
N THR A 47 57.57 -17.49 -11.00
CA THR A 47 58.49 -17.31 -12.12
C THR A 47 59.09 -18.65 -12.53
N GLY A 48 58.75 -19.15 -13.72
CA GLY A 48 59.33 -20.36 -14.30
C GLY A 48 59.59 -20.18 -15.79
N ARG A 49 60.86 -19.96 -16.14
CA ARG A 49 61.38 -19.88 -17.51
C ARG A 49 61.93 -21.27 -17.90
N LEU A 50 61.79 -21.62 -19.18
CA LEU A 50 62.64 -22.50 -20.03
C LEU A 50 62.02 -23.81 -20.58
N ALA A 51 62.17 -23.92 -21.92
CA ALA A 51 62.58 -25.08 -22.73
C ALA A 51 61.54 -25.91 -23.54
N ARG A 52 61.43 -25.53 -24.84
CA ARG A 52 61.63 -26.34 -26.08
C ARG A 52 60.69 -27.53 -26.44
N PRO A 53 60.70 -28.01 -27.71
CA PRO A 53 59.48 -28.07 -28.53
C PRO A 53 59.07 -29.49 -28.96
N GLY A 54 57.78 -29.65 -29.27
CA GLY A 54 57.24 -30.81 -29.99
C GLY A 54 56.35 -31.69 -29.12
N GLY A 55 55.10 -31.86 -29.53
CA GLY A 55 54.16 -32.78 -28.92
C GLY A 55 52.77 -32.16 -28.74
N ALA A 56 51.77 -32.90 -29.22
CA ALA A 56 50.33 -32.69 -29.19
C ALA A 56 49.77 -31.66 -28.17
N MET A 57 48.90 -30.80 -28.70
CA MET A 57 48.05 -29.88 -27.94
C MET A 57 46.96 -30.68 -27.21
N GLU A 58 47.26 -31.15 -26.00
CA GLU A 58 46.26 -31.48 -24.98
C GLU A 58 46.08 -30.26 -24.07
N ASP A 59 44.85 -29.75 -24.02
CA ASP A 59 44.40 -28.61 -23.22
C ASP A 59 44.17 -29.07 -21.76
N PRO A 60 45.01 -28.68 -20.78
CA PRO A 60 44.75 -29.00 -19.38
C PRO A 60 43.77 -27.96 -18.82
N GLY A 61 42.54 -28.40 -18.61
CA GLY A 61 41.45 -27.62 -18.05
C GLY A 61 41.83 -26.88 -16.76
N VAL A 62 41.83 -25.55 -16.86
CA VAL A 62 41.74 -24.67 -15.69
C VAL A 62 40.26 -24.46 -15.38
N SER A 63 39.77 -25.24 -14.42
CA SER A 63 38.44 -25.05 -13.83
C SER A 63 38.48 -23.82 -12.91
N CYS A 64 38.22 -22.64 -13.49
CA CYS A 64 37.99 -21.43 -12.71
C CYS A 64 36.56 -21.47 -12.12
N HIS A 65 36.46 -21.68 -10.82
CA HIS A 65 35.23 -21.47 -10.07
C HIS A 65 34.69 -20.05 -10.33
N ARG A 66 33.46 -20.02 -10.83
CA ARG A 66 32.67 -18.84 -11.15
C ARG A 66 32.50 -17.94 -9.91
N LEU A 67 33.13 -16.77 -9.90
CA LEU A 67 32.81 -15.69 -8.96
C LEU A 67 31.39 -15.15 -9.24
N PRO A 68 30.68 -14.67 -8.21
CA PRO A 68 29.24 -14.41 -8.29
C PRO A 68 28.90 -13.23 -9.19
N SER A 69 27.79 -13.37 -9.92
CA SER A 69 27.15 -12.34 -10.73
C SER A 69 26.93 -11.04 -9.92
N PRO A 70 27.05 -9.86 -10.55
CA PRO A 70 26.73 -8.59 -9.90
C PRO A 70 25.25 -8.57 -9.44
N PRO A 71 24.89 -7.81 -8.40
CA PRO A 71 23.51 -7.74 -7.93
C PRO A 71 22.60 -7.24 -9.06
N VAL A 72 21.52 -7.98 -9.27
CA VAL A 72 20.44 -7.84 -10.29
C VAL A 72 19.93 -6.41 -10.49
N GLN A 73 20.22 -5.49 -9.58
CA GLN A 73 19.83 -4.08 -9.59
C GLN A 73 20.52 -3.26 -10.69
N VAL A 74 21.80 -3.51 -11.02
CA VAL A 74 22.56 -2.63 -11.95
C VAL A 74 22.22 -2.93 -13.41
N GLU A 75 22.00 -4.20 -13.76
CA GLU A 75 21.64 -4.59 -15.12
C GLU A 75 20.22 -4.14 -15.48
N LEU A 76 19.33 -4.01 -14.48
CA LEU A 76 17.98 -3.49 -14.65
C LEU A 76 17.98 -1.99 -14.96
N VAL A 77 18.86 -1.20 -14.31
CA VAL A 77 18.94 0.26 -14.53
C VAL A 77 19.48 0.59 -15.92
N ILE A 78 20.48 -0.18 -16.42
CA ILE A 78 21.03 0.00 -17.76
C ILE A 78 20.05 -0.48 -18.85
N LYS A 79 19.27 -1.55 -18.60
CA LYS A 79 18.21 -2.00 -19.53
C LYS A 79 16.97 -1.10 -19.53
N LEU A 80 16.72 -0.35 -18.46
CA LEU A 80 15.55 0.54 -18.36
C LEU A 80 15.79 1.89 -19.05
N SER A 81 17.01 2.44 -19.00
CA SER A 81 17.35 3.72 -19.65
C SER A 81 17.28 3.64 -21.18
N SER A 82 17.64 2.50 -21.78
CA SER A 82 17.58 2.30 -23.24
C SER A 82 16.15 2.10 -23.79
N ARG A 83 15.18 1.69 -22.95
CA ARG A 83 13.78 1.52 -23.36
C ARG A 83 12.93 2.79 -23.30
N ILE A 84 13.37 3.82 -22.58
CA ILE A 84 12.64 5.10 -22.50
C ILE A 84 12.85 5.93 -23.78
N ALA A 85 14.04 5.83 -24.41
CA ALA A 85 14.33 6.53 -25.66
C ALA A 85 13.54 6.00 -26.88
N THR A 86 12.97 4.79 -26.81
CA THR A 86 12.22 4.18 -27.92
C THR A 86 10.69 4.31 -27.82
N MET A 87 10.16 4.79 -26.68
CA MET A 87 8.70 4.98 -26.52
C MET A 87 8.20 6.38 -26.93
N ASP A 88 9.09 7.38 -27.05
CA ASP A 88 8.70 8.73 -27.50
C ASP A 88 8.28 8.76 -28.99
N GLU A 89 8.82 7.83 -29.80
CA GLU A 89 8.51 7.72 -31.24
C GLU A 89 7.12 7.09 -31.49
N VAL A 90 6.68 6.17 -30.63
CA VAL A 90 5.39 5.47 -30.79
C VAL A 90 4.20 6.36 -30.40
N SER A 91 4.40 7.35 -29.54
CA SER A 91 3.33 8.27 -29.09
C SER A 91 2.95 9.33 -30.12
N ARG A 92 3.71 9.49 -31.22
CA ARG A 92 3.44 10.49 -32.28
C ARG A 92 2.59 9.98 -33.44
N ARG A 93 2.20 8.70 -33.48
CA ARG A 93 1.22 8.20 -34.45
C ARG A 93 -0.20 8.36 -33.90
N THR A 94 -0.87 9.42 -34.34
CA THR A 94 -2.32 9.62 -34.21
C THR A 94 -3.09 8.44 -34.82
N PRO A 95 -3.96 7.74 -34.09
CA PRO A 95 -4.98 6.91 -34.70
C PRO A 95 -6.15 7.80 -35.16
N GLU A 96 -6.48 7.64 -36.43
CA GLU A 96 -7.63 8.20 -37.14
C GLU A 96 -8.95 8.01 -36.37
N VAL A 97 -9.72 9.09 -36.24
CA VAL A 97 -10.97 9.15 -35.48
C VAL A 97 -12.10 8.56 -36.31
N ILE A 98 -12.58 7.36 -35.95
CA ILE A 98 -13.81 6.78 -36.50
C ILE A 98 -15.01 7.32 -35.72
N PRO A 99 -16.00 8.00 -36.34
CA PRO A 99 -17.15 8.55 -35.62
C PRO A 99 -18.12 7.45 -35.15
N LEU A 100 -18.34 7.35 -33.84
CA LEU A 100 -19.34 6.47 -33.20
C LEU A 100 -20.77 7.01 -33.36
N SER A 101 -21.36 6.93 -34.56
CA SER A 101 -22.79 7.27 -34.74
C SER A 101 -23.65 6.22 -35.44
N GLN A 102 -23.14 5.05 -35.82
CA GLN A 102 -23.97 4.00 -36.44
C GLN A 102 -23.54 2.58 -36.09
N ALA A 103 -23.85 2.13 -34.88
CA ALA A 103 -23.96 0.70 -34.60
C ALA A 103 -25.17 0.45 -33.69
N GLN A 104 -26.35 0.65 -34.28
CA GLN A 104 -27.59 0.10 -33.76
C GLN A 104 -27.54 -1.43 -33.90
N ASN A 105 -27.99 -2.12 -32.85
CA ASN A 105 -28.18 -3.57 -32.76
C ASN A 105 -28.78 -4.18 -34.04
N PRO A 106 -28.26 -5.35 -34.43
CA PRO A 106 -29.15 -6.47 -34.67
C PRO A 106 -28.83 -7.67 -33.76
N ALA A 107 -29.89 -8.41 -33.47
CA ALA A 107 -30.01 -9.48 -32.50
C ALA A 107 -29.10 -10.71 -32.76
N SER A 108 -29.11 -11.58 -31.75
CA SER A 108 -28.71 -13.00 -31.78
C SER A 108 -27.21 -13.32 -31.90
N SER A 109 -26.58 -13.48 -30.74
CA SER A 109 -25.75 -14.67 -30.56
C SER A 109 -25.99 -15.23 -29.15
N ASP A 110 -26.88 -16.21 -29.15
CA ASP A 110 -27.13 -17.16 -28.07
C ASP A 110 -25.87 -18.01 -27.85
N TRP A 111 -24.87 -17.44 -27.18
CA TRP A 111 -23.69 -18.16 -26.71
C TRP A 111 -23.65 -18.16 -25.19
N GLY A 112 -24.33 -19.15 -24.61
CA GLY A 112 -23.92 -19.72 -23.34
C GLY A 112 -24.55 -19.11 -22.09
N ALA A 113 -25.88 -19.03 -22.07
CA ALA A 113 -26.64 -19.18 -20.84
C ALA A 113 -26.49 -20.63 -20.29
N SER A 114 -25.26 -21.07 -19.97
CA SER A 114 -24.99 -22.25 -19.15
C SER A 114 -23.51 -22.35 -18.77
N ARG A 115 -23.12 -21.64 -17.72
CA ARG A 115 -22.23 -22.19 -16.69
C ARG A 115 -22.80 -21.74 -15.37
N SER A 116 -23.26 -22.70 -14.59
CA SER A 116 -23.59 -22.59 -13.17
C SER A 116 -22.81 -21.46 -12.49
N GLU A 117 -23.45 -20.30 -12.36
CA GLU A 117 -23.03 -19.34 -11.35
C GLU A 117 -23.18 -20.09 -10.03
N LEU A 118 -22.06 -20.53 -9.45
CA LEU A 118 -22.06 -21.12 -8.11
C LEU A 118 -22.96 -20.23 -7.23
N PRO A 119 -23.94 -20.78 -6.48
CA PRO A 119 -24.96 -19.97 -5.79
C PRO A 119 -24.40 -18.81 -4.94
N GLY A 120 -23.17 -18.95 -4.44
CA GLY A 120 -22.43 -17.90 -3.73
C GLY A 120 -21.99 -16.70 -4.58
N ARG A 121 -21.65 -16.87 -5.87
CA ARG A 121 -21.27 -15.75 -6.78
C ARG A 121 -22.48 -14.88 -7.12
N ALA A 122 -23.63 -15.50 -7.37
CA ALA A 122 -24.89 -14.78 -7.61
C ALA A 122 -25.32 -13.96 -6.37
N ARG A 123 -25.09 -14.48 -5.15
CA ARG A 123 -25.39 -13.77 -3.88
C ARG A 123 -24.42 -12.61 -3.59
N THR A 124 -23.13 -12.76 -3.91
CA THR A 124 -22.07 -11.77 -3.59
C THR A 124 -21.88 -10.69 -4.66
N GLY A 125 -22.36 -10.92 -5.89
CA GLY A 125 -22.20 -9.99 -7.02
C GLY A 125 -20.82 -10.07 -7.71
N GLY A 126 -19.99 -11.05 -7.38
CA GLY A 126 -18.70 -11.29 -8.04
C GLY A 126 -17.74 -10.10 -8.00
N VAL A 127 -17.06 -9.82 -9.13
CA VAL A 127 -16.08 -8.72 -9.25
C VAL A 127 -16.75 -7.37 -8.96
N GLN A 128 -17.91 -7.12 -9.58
CA GLN A 128 -18.64 -5.87 -9.42
C GLN A 128 -19.19 -5.69 -7.99
N GLY A 129 -19.61 -6.78 -7.34
CA GLY A 129 -19.99 -6.79 -5.93
C GLY A 129 -18.83 -6.38 -5.01
N ASN A 130 -17.63 -6.93 -5.24
CA ASN A 130 -16.43 -6.54 -4.50
C ASN A 130 -16.05 -5.07 -4.71
N GLU A 131 -16.15 -4.56 -5.95
CA GLU A 131 -15.90 -3.15 -6.26
C GLU A 131 -16.87 -2.22 -5.54
N ARG A 132 -18.17 -2.53 -5.55
CA ARG A 132 -19.19 -1.76 -4.84
C ARG A 132 -18.99 -1.80 -3.32
N LEU A 133 -18.65 -2.96 -2.76
CA LEU A 133 -18.32 -3.10 -1.33
C LEU A 133 -17.10 -2.25 -0.96
N THR A 134 -16.03 -2.32 -1.77
CA THR A 134 -14.81 -1.52 -1.57
C THR A 134 -15.08 -0.02 -1.66
N ALA A 135 -15.99 0.40 -2.54
CA ALA A 135 -16.38 1.80 -2.72
C ALA A 135 -17.23 2.30 -1.54
N LEU A 136 -18.28 1.56 -1.17
CA LEU A 136 -19.17 1.91 -0.05
C LEU A 136 -18.39 1.98 1.27
N ASN A 137 -17.60 0.94 1.58
CA ASN A 137 -16.74 0.93 2.76
C ASN A 137 -15.65 2.02 2.70
N GLY A 138 -15.17 2.33 1.49
CA GLY A 138 -14.21 3.43 1.28
C GLY A 138 -14.78 4.80 1.63
N LEU A 139 -16.07 5.04 1.37
CA LEU A 139 -16.74 6.28 1.76
C LEU A 139 -16.89 6.39 3.28
N LEU A 140 -17.31 5.30 3.93
CA LEU A 140 -17.37 5.24 5.40
C LEU A 140 -16.00 5.54 6.01
N LEU A 141 -14.95 4.88 5.53
CA LEU A 141 -13.58 5.12 5.99
C LEU A 141 -13.13 6.56 5.75
N LEU A 142 -13.48 7.17 4.62
CA LEU A 142 -13.11 8.56 4.34
C LEU A 142 -13.73 9.51 5.37
N VAL A 143 -15.01 9.31 5.72
CA VAL A 143 -15.68 10.12 6.75
C VAL A 143 -15.05 9.90 8.12
N LEU A 144 -14.82 8.65 8.52
CA LEU A 144 -14.21 8.34 9.81
C LEU A 144 -12.77 8.87 9.91
N LEU A 145 -11.96 8.73 8.87
CA LEU A 145 -10.60 9.29 8.81
C LEU A 145 -10.60 10.82 8.83
N PHE A 146 -11.61 11.46 8.25
CA PHE A 146 -11.77 12.91 8.36
C PHE A 146 -12.05 13.33 9.80
N ILE A 147 -12.98 12.64 10.48
CA ILE A 147 -13.28 12.89 11.90
C ILE A 147 -12.02 12.66 12.75
N GLU A 148 -11.30 11.56 12.53
CA GLU A 148 -10.04 11.27 13.19
C GLU A 148 -9.00 12.38 12.95
N GLY A 149 -8.88 12.87 11.71
CA GLY A 149 -7.99 13.98 11.37
C GLY A 149 -8.31 15.28 12.10
N LEU A 150 -9.60 15.57 12.37
CA LEU A 150 -9.99 16.74 13.17
C LEU A 150 -9.51 16.64 14.62
N THR A 151 -9.41 15.43 15.19
CA THR A 151 -8.89 15.24 16.55
C THR A 151 -7.42 15.67 16.68
N LEU A 152 -6.65 15.58 15.59
CA LEU A 152 -5.23 15.95 15.57
C LEU A 152 -5.00 17.45 15.76
N LEU A 153 -5.96 18.31 15.38
CA LEU A 153 -5.86 19.77 15.54
C LEU A 153 -5.70 20.16 17.01
N ARG A 154 -6.24 19.35 17.93
CA ARG A 154 -6.14 19.53 19.38
C ARG A 154 -6.02 18.19 20.08
N ILE A 155 -4.92 17.47 19.81
CA ILE A 155 -4.75 16.09 20.27
C ILE A 155 -4.80 15.91 21.80
N ARG A 156 -4.30 16.86 22.59
CA ARG A 156 -4.28 16.74 24.06
C ARG A 156 -5.69 16.64 24.66
N PRO A 157 -6.61 17.60 24.43
CA PRO A 157 -7.98 17.48 24.93
C PRO A 157 -8.83 16.45 24.16
N LEU A 158 -8.45 16.10 22.93
CA LEU A 158 -9.19 15.15 22.08
C LEU A 158 -8.58 13.75 22.06
N LEU A 159 -7.66 13.42 23.00
CA LEU A 159 -6.95 12.14 22.99
C LEU A 159 -7.92 10.96 23.14
N THR A 160 -8.92 11.08 24.01
CA THR A 160 -9.98 10.07 24.18
C THR A 160 -10.78 9.88 22.90
N VAL A 161 -11.13 10.99 22.23
CA VAL A 161 -11.89 10.93 20.97
C VAL A 161 -11.05 10.31 19.85
N HIS A 162 -9.77 10.66 19.76
CA HIS A 162 -8.80 10.06 18.84
C HIS A 162 -8.69 8.55 19.05
N ALA A 163 -8.47 8.10 20.29
CA ALA A 163 -8.40 6.67 20.59
C ALA A 163 -9.73 5.95 20.26
N PHE A 164 -10.87 6.56 20.58
CA PHE A 164 -12.18 6.01 20.31
C PHE A 164 -12.45 5.84 18.81
N VAL A 165 -12.23 6.90 18.02
CA VAL A 165 -12.45 6.87 16.57
C VAL A 165 -11.40 5.98 15.88
N GLY A 166 -10.15 5.98 16.35
CA GLY A 166 -9.12 5.04 15.96
C GLY A 166 -9.53 3.57 16.15
N LEU A 167 -10.16 3.20 17.27
CA LEU A 167 -10.70 1.84 17.45
C LEU A 167 -11.89 1.54 16.55
N LEU A 168 -12.83 2.50 16.41
CA LEU A 168 -13.98 2.39 15.53
C LEU A 168 -13.58 2.13 14.07
N LEU A 169 -12.46 2.70 13.63
CA LEU A 169 -11.89 2.53 12.29
C LEU A 169 -11.39 1.11 11.99
N ILE A 170 -11.01 0.32 13.01
CA ILE A 170 -10.32 -0.97 12.80
C ILE A 170 -11.15 -1.96 11.98
N PRO A 171 -12.42 -2.30 12.32
CA PRO A 171 -13.13 -3.31 11.54
C PRO A 171 -13.48 -2.88 10.10
N PRO A 172 -13.93 -1.64 9.84
CA PRO A 172 -14.07 -1.14 8.47
C PRO A 172 -12.75 -1.16 7.69
N LEU A 173 -11.62 -0.86 8.34
CA LEU A 173 -10.29 -0.94 7.72
C LEU A 173 -9.96 -2.39 7.33
N VAL A 174 -10.18 -3.35 8.24
CA VAL A 174 -9.99 -4.78 7.96
C VAL A 174 -10.83 -5.22 6.76
N LEU A 175 -12.08 -4.77 6.68
CA LEU A 175 -12.95 -5.05 5.53
C LEU A 175 -12.40 -4.46 4.23
N LYS A 176 -11.82 -3.26 4.26
CA LYS A 176 -11.16 -2.65 3.10
C LYS A 176 -9.99 -3.52 2.64
N LEU A 177 -9.11 -3.87 3.57
CA LEU A 177 -7.92 -4.68 3.28
C LEU A 177 -8.31 -6.06 2.74
N ALA A 178 -9.31 -6.72 3.34
CA ALA A 178 -9.82 -8.01 2.89
C ALA A 178 -10.42 -7.92 1.48
N SER A 179 -11.25 -6.92 1.19
CA SER A 179 -11.89 -6.77 -0.12
C SER A 179 -10.89 -6.41 -1.23
N THR A 180 -9.89 -5.58 -0.95
CA THR A 180 -8.82 -5.27 -1.91
C THR A 180 -7.82 -6.42 -2.07
N GLY A 181 -7.51 -7.12 -0.97
CA GLY A 181 -6.65 -8.29 -0.96
C GLY A 181 -7.26 -9.46 -1.72
N TYR A 182 -8.56 -9.70 -1.56
CA TYR A 182 -9.30 -10.71 -2.31
C TYR A 182 -9.21 -10.47 -3.83
N ARG A 183 -9.36 -9.21 -4.27
CA ARG A 183 -9.17 -8.83 -5.68
C ARG A 183 -7.74 -9.06 -6.15
N PHE A 184 -6.75 -8.69 -5.33
CA PHE A 184 -5.34 -8.88 -5.64
C PHE A 184 -4.99 -10.36 -5.81
N VAL A 185 -5.33 -11.19 -4.81
CA VAL A 185 -5.11 -12.64 -4.84
C VAL A 185 -5.86 -13.26 -6.02
N GLY A 186 -7.13 -12.89 -6.23
CA GLY A 186 -7.92 -13.40 -7.36
C GLY A 186 -7.31 -13.08 -8.73
N TYR A 187 -6.70 -11.91 -8.90
CA TYR A 187 -6.00 -11.55 -10.12
C TYR A 187 -4.75 -12.42 -10.35
N TYR A 188 -3.91 -12.56 -9.32
CA TYR A 188 -2.64 -13.31 -9.43
C TYR A 188 -2.80 -14.82 -9.43
N ALA A 189 -3.85 -15.34 -8.80
CA ALA A 189 -4.24 -16.75 -8.87
C ALA A 189 -4.87 -17.13 -10.23
N GLY A 190 -4.97 -16.19 -11.18
CA GLY A 190 -5.40 -16.49 -12.54
C GLY A 190 -6.92 -16.55 -12.75
N SER A 191 -7.73 -16.04 -11.81
CA SER A 191 -9.19 -16.04 -11.96
C SER A 191 -9.60 -15.27 -13.22
N ARG A 192 -10.27 -15.95 -14.17
CA ARG A 192 -10.68 -15.38 -15.46
C ARG A 192 -11.49 -14.09 -15.30
N ALA A 193 -12.38 -14.05 -14.32
CA ALA A 193 -13.22 -12.87 -14.04
C ALA A 193 -12.39 -11.67 -13.56
N TYR A 194 -11.41 -11.87 -12.67
CA TYR A 194 -10.55 -10.78 -12.17
C TYR A 194 -9.49 -10.35 -13.19
N ARG A 195 -9.02 -11.27 -14.05
CA ARG A 195 -8.13 -10.91 -15.16
C ARG A 195 -8.85 -10.12 -16.26
N ALA A 196 -10.09 -10.49 -16.59
CA ALA A 196 -10.91 -9.74 -17.54
C ALA A 196 -11.23 -8.31 -17.05
N ALA A 197 -11.32 -8.11 -15.74
CA ALA A 197 -11.48 -6.78 -15.13
C ALA A 197 -10.22 -5.88 -15.21
N GLY A 198 -9.12 -6.39 -15.78
CA GLY A 198 -7.90 -5.65 -16.04
C GLY A 198 -6.91 -5.63 -14.87
N PRO A 199 -5.62 -5.33 -15.15
CA PRO A 199 -4.58 -5.27 -14.14
C PRO A 199 -4.81 -4.15 -13.13
N PRO A 200 -4.45 -4.37 -11.84
CA PRO A 200 -4.28 -3.27 -10.88
C PRO A 200 -3.27 -2.26 -11.42
N ARG A 201 -3.53 -0.96 -11.24
CA ARG A 201 -2.63 0.10 -11.72
C ARG A 201 -1.26 -0.03 -11.07
N ILE A 202 -0.21 0.03 -11.89
CA ILE A 202 1.18 -0.26 -11.49
C ILE A 202 1.66 0.67 -10.37
N ILE A 203 1.44 1.98 -10.49
CA ILE A 203 1.86 2.97 -9.47
C ILE A 203 1.24 2.64 -8.10
N LEU A 204 -0.04 2.27 -8.09
CA LEU A 204 -0.74 1.90 -6.85
C LEU A 204 -0.32 0.54 -6.31
N ARG A 205 0.24 -0.34 -7.15
CA ARG A 205 0.77 -1.63 -6.74
C ARG A 205 2.08 -1.50 -5.96
N ILE A 206 2.86 -0.45 -6.22
CA ILE A 206 4.09 -0.14 -5.47
C ILE A 206 3.76 0.60 -4.16
N ILE A 207 2.82 1.55 -4.22
CA ILE A 207 2.40 2.32 -3.05
C ILE A 207 1.63 1.44 -2.05
N ALA A 208 0.80 0.51 -2.52
CA ALA A 208 -0.10 -0.25 -1.65
C ALA A 208 0.62 -1.04 -0.53
N PRO A 209 1.70 -1.80 -0.76
CA PRO A 209 2.43 -2.48 0.31
C PRO A 209 2.90 -1.53 1.41
N ILE A 210 3.49 -0.39 1.04
CA ILE A 210 4.00 0.59 1.99
C ILE A 210 2.83 1.23 2.76
N LEU A 211 1.74 1.54 2.06
CA LEU A 211 0.52 2.07 2.69
C LEU A 211 -0.10 1.06 3.67
N VAL A 212 -0.15 -0.23 3.31
CA VAL A 212 -0.66 -1.28 4.20
C VAL A 212 0.23 -1.44 5.42
N LEU A 213 1.56 -1.52 5.24
CA LEU A 213 2.51 -1.66 6.35
C LEU A 213 2.45 -0.47 7.30
N SER A 214 2.45 0.76 6.76
CA SER A 214 2.31 1.97 7.58
C SER A 214 0.94 2.06 8.28
N THR A 215 -0.13 1.59 7.64
CA THR A 215 -1.45 1.50 8.28
C THR A 215 -1.42 0.52 9.45
N VAL A 216 -0.89 -0.69 9.24
CA VAL A 216 -0.78 -1.71 10.30
C VAL A 216 0.10 -1.20 11.44
N GLY A 217 1.22 -0.54 11.14
CA GLY A 217 2.08 0.09 12.13
C GLY A 217 1.37 1.20 12.91
N LEU A 218 0.66 2.09 12.23
CA LEU A 218 -0.07 3.20 12.86
C LEU A 218 -1.14 2.68 13.84
N PHE A 219 -2.02 1.79 13.39
CA PHE A 219 -3.06 1.23 14.25
C PHE A 219 -2.48 0.31 15.34
N GLY A 220 -1.49 -0.52 15.02
CA GLY A 220 -0.85 -1.42 15.98
C GLY A 220 -0.16 -0.66 17.12
N THR A 221 0.61 0.39 16.78
CA THR A 221 1.24 1.25 17.80
C THR A 221 0.21 2.04 18.61
N GLY A 222 -0.90 2.46 18.00
CA GLY A 222 -2.02 3.11 18.71
C GLY A 222 -2.67 2.18 19.73
N ILE A 223 -2.89 0.91 19.37
CA ILE A 223 -3.41 -0.11 20.29
C ILE A 223 -2.41 -0.38 21.43
N ILE A 224 -1.11 -0.46 21.13
CA ILE A 224 -0.07 -0.63 22.16
C ILE A 224 -0.09 0.54 23.14
N LEU A 225 -0.17 1.78 22.65
CA LEU A 225 -0.28 2.97 23.51
C LEU A 225 -1.54 2.94 24.38
N LEU A 226 -2.67 2.49 23.84
CA LEU A 226 -3.91 2.37 24.59
C LEU A 226 -3.80 1.33 25.72
N VAL A 227 -3.30 0.14 25.42
CA VAL A 227 -3.28 -1.00 26.35
C VAL A 227 -2.14 -0.92 27.36
N ALA A 228 -0.94 -0.55 26.92
CA ALA A 228 0.24 -0.49 27.78
C ALA A 228 0.30 0.80 28.62
N GLY A 229 -0.56 1.77 28.32
CA GLY A 229 -0.71 3.00 29.08
C GLY A 229 0.48 3.96 28.99
N PRO A 230 0.54 4.98 29.87
CA PRO A 230 1.52 6.06 29.79
C PRO A 230 2.99 5.65 29.87
N ALA A 231 3.30 4.54 30.57
CA ALA A 231 4.66 4.04 30.74
C ALA A 231 5.30 3.60 29.41
N ALA A 232 4.48 3.12 28.47
CA ALA A 232 4.93 2.73 27.14
C ALA A 232 5.10 3.93 26.19
N SER A 233 4.71 5.14 26.61
CA SER A 233 4.57 6.27 25.71
C SER A 233 5.89 6.84 25.22
N GLU A 234 6.97 6.77 26.02
CA GLU A 234 8.30 7.25 25.60
C GLU A 234 8.81 6.50 24.38
N THR A 235 8.58 5.18 24.34
CA THR A 235 9.02 4.32 23.24
C THR A 235 8.06 4.33 22.07
N TRP A 236 6.75 4.20 22.31
CA TRP A 236 5.79 3.91 21.24
C TRP A 236 5.17 5.16 20.60
N ARG A 237 5.13 6.30 21.31
CA ARG A 237 4.65 7.58 20.75
C ARG A 237 5.49 8.07 19.56
N PRO A 238 6.84 8.07 19.59
CA PRO A 238 7.60 8.47 18.41
C PRO A 238 7.38 7.52 17.23
N VAL A 239 7.31 6.21 17.48
CA VAL A 239 7.03 5.21 16.43
C VAL A 239 5.65 5.46 15.80
N HIS A 240 4.61 5.69 16.61
CA HIS A 240 3.27 6.02 16.13
C HIS A 240 3.26 7.31 15.31
N THR A 241 4.01 8.33 15.74
CA THR A 241 4.12 9.63 15.06
C THR A 241 4.82 9.49 13.70
N VAL A 242 5.93 8.77 13.64
CA VAL A 242 6.63 8.50 12.37
C VAL A 242 5.75 7.69 11.42
N ALA A 243 5.09 6.64 11.93
CA ALA A 243 4.14 5.84 11.16
C ALA A 243 3.00 6.72 10.63
N PHE A 244 2.48 7.65 11.43
CA PHE A 244 1.46 8.61 11.04
C PHE A 244 1.92 9.47 9.87
N PHE A 245 3.12 10.07 9.92
CA PHE A 245 3.58 10.92 8.82
C PHE A 245 3.77 10.15 7.51
N VAL A 246 4.40 8.97 7.57
CA VAL A 246 4.56 8.10 6.39
C VAL A 246 3.18 7.73 5.82
N TRP A 247 2.27 7.30 6.68
CA TRP A 247 0.92 6.95 6.31
C TRP A 247 0.14 8.13 5.73
N PHE A 248 0.23 9.31 6.34
CA PHE A 248 -0.52 10.51 5.97
C PHE A 248 -0.20 10.95 4.54
N TRP A 249 1.08 11.01 4.17
CA TRP A 249 1.50 11.37 2.81
C TRP A 249 1.03 10.34 1.79
N LEU A 250 1.24 9.05 2.06
CA LEU A 250 0.80 7.97 1.17
C LEU A 250 -0.72 7.93 1.02
N MET A 251 -1.45 8.14 2.11
CA MET A 251 -2.90 8.16 2.10
C MET A 251 -3.45 9.39 1.39
N THR A 252 -2.80 10.55 1.53
CA THR A 252 -3.16 11.76 0.78
C THR A 252 -3.03 11.53 -0.72
N VAL A 253 -1.90 10.97 -1.17
CA VAL A 253 -1.70 10.60 -2.58
C VAL A 253 -2.73 9.56 -3.03
N HIS A 254 -3.01 8.55 -2.19
CA HIS A 254 -4.02 7.53 -2.46
C HIS A 254 -5.41 8.15 -2.65
N VAL A 255 -5.87 8.97 -1.71
CA VAL A 255 -7.18 9.62 -1.77
C VAL A 255 -7.24 10.58 -2.96
N ALA A 256 -6.23 11.43 -3.19
CA ALA A 256 -6.20 12.34 -4.33
C ALA A 256 -6.31 11.62 -5.68
N ALA A 257 -5.67 10.45 -5.83
CA ALA A 257 -5.74 9.64 -7.04
C ALA A 257 -7.15 9.05 -7.30
N TYR A 258 -7.96 8.89 -6.25
CA TYR A 258 -9.28 8.25 -6.30
C TYR A 258 -10.47 9.20 -6.11
N VAL A 259 -10.31 10.34 -5.42
CA VAL A 259 -11.41 11.24 -5.02
C VAL A 259 -12.17 11.78 -6.23
N TRP A 260 -11.49 12.03 -7.34
CA TRP A 260 -12.11 12.52 -8.59
C TRP A 260 -12.77 11.42 -9.44
N ARG A 261 -12.51 10.13 -9.14
CA ARG A 261 -12.99 9.00 -9.97
C ARG A 261 -14.12 8.21 -9.33
N VAL A 262 -14.26 8.26 -8.01
CA VAL A 262 -15.21 7.43 -7.24
C VAL A 262 -16.66 7.93 -7.16
N PRO A 263 -17.00 9.25 -7.21
CA PRO A 263 -18.34 9.68 -6.80
C PRO A 263 -19.47 9.15 -7.70
N ARG A 264 -19.23 8.86 -8.99
CA ARG A 264 -20.27 8.34 -9.89
C ARG A 264 -20.72 6.90 -9.58
N LEU A 265 -19.88 6.07 -8.96
CA LEU A 265 -20.18 4.66 -8.68
C LEU A 265 -20.76 4.45 -7.28
N ALA A 266 -20.30 5.22 -6.28
CA ALA A 266 -20.76 5.11 -4.90
C ALA A 266 -22.19 5.68 -4.71
N VAL A 267 -22.51 6.77 -5.40
CA VAL A 267 -23.84 7.41 -5.32
C VAL A 267 -24.96 6.52 -5.90
N ALA A 268 -24.64 5.60 -6.82
CA ALA A 268 -25.62 4.67 -7.38
C ALA A 268 -26.06 3.58 -6.38
N ASP A 269 -25.20 3.17 -5.45
CA ASP A 269 -25.51 2.15 -4.42
C ASP A 269 -26.09 2.77 -3.13
N LEU A 270 -25.92 4.09 -2.91
CA LEU A 270 -26.47 4.85 -1.77
C LEU A 270 -27.96 5.21 -1.92
N ARG A 271 -28.53 5.08 -3.12
CA ARG A 271 -29.97 5.27 -3.31
C ARG A 271 -30.69 4.17 -2.54
N LEU A 272 -31.31 4.55 -1.42
CA LEU A 272 -32.21 3.71 -0.63
C LEU A 272 -33.26 3.07 -1.54
N PRO A 273 -33.80 1.88 -1.20
CA PRO A 273 -34.91 1.26 -1.91
C PRO A 273 -36.20 2.08 -1.69
N GLY A 274 -36.29 3.23 -2.36
CA GLY A 274 -37.44 4.11 -2.38
C GLY A 274 -37.99 4.18 -3.79
N GLY A 275 -38.96 3.32 -4.09
CA GLY A 275 -39.80 3.42 -5.29
C GLY A 275 -39.33 2.62 -6.50
N GLY A 276 -39.49 1.29 -6.47
CA GLY A 276 -39.41 0.45 -7.66
C GLY A 276 -38.68 -0.88 -7.43
N VAL A 277 -39.41 -1.99 -7.45
CA VAL A 277 -38.89 -3.36 -7.32
C VAL A 277 -38.03 -3.78 -8.53
N ALA A 278 -37.92 -2.94 -9.56
CA ALA A 278 -37.05 -3.13 -10.71
C ALA A 278 -35.72 -2.38 -10.51
N GLY A 279 -34.71 -3.02 -9.91
CA GLY A 279 -33.34 -2.48 -10.01
C GLY A 279 -32.40 -2.65 -8.82
N ILE A 280 -32.77 -3.34 -7.73
CA ILE A 280 -31.82 -3.57 -6.62
C ILE A 280 -30.65 -4.42 -7.13
N PRO A 281 -29.41 -3.90 -7.13
CA PRO A 281 -28.26 -4.64 -7.63
C PRO A 281 -28.04 -5.90 -6.76
N ARG A 282 -27.85 -7.06 -7.40
CA ARG A 282 -27.64 -8.33 -6.69
C ARG A 282 -26.58 -8.19 -5.59
N GLY A 283 -26.89 -8.70 -4.39
CA GLY A 283 -26.00 -8.66 -3.22
C GLY A 283 -25.93 -7.32 -2.46
N SER A 284 -26.76 -6.31 -2.78
CA SER A 284 -26.73 -4.99 -2.11
C SER A 284 -26.95 -5.08 -0.59
N ILE A 285 -27.96 -5.84 -0.15
CA ILE A 285 -28.28 -6.02 1.28
C ILE A 285 -27.10 -6.62 2.04
N MET A 286 -26.42 -7.62 1.47
CA MET A 286 -25.26 -8.24 2.11
C MET A 286 -24.08 -7.27 2.20
N ARG A 287 -23.84 -6.45 1.16
CA ARG A 287 -22.78 -5.43 1.20
C ARG A 287 -23.07 -4.35 2.25
N GLN A 288 -24.30 -3.85 2.27
CA GLN A 288 -24.74 -2.87 3.28
C GLN A 288 -24.64 -3.48 4.69
N GLY A 289 -25.10 -4.73 4.86
CA GLY A 289 -24.99 -5.46 6.12
C GLY A 289 -23.55 -5.65 6.59
N LEU A 290 -22.61 -5.92 5.68
CA LEU A 290 -21.18 -6.01 6.03
C LEU A 290 -20.62 -4.65 6.49
N VAL A 291 -20.92 -3.56 5.78
CA VAL A 291 -20.43 -2.22 6.13
C VAL A 291 -21.04 -1.73 7.45
N VAL A 292 -22.35 -1.91 7.63
CA VAL A 292 -23.03 -1.59 8.89
C VAL A 292 -22.51 -2.49 10.01
N GLY A 293 -22.34 -3.79 9.74
CA GLY A 293 -21.82 -4.75 10.70
C GLY A 293 -20.42 -4.41 11.19
N THR A 294 -19.50 -4.00 10.31
CA THR A 294 -18.16 -3.59 10.73
C THR A 294 -18.16 -2.26 11.46
N PHE A 295 -19.02 -1.31 11.07
CA PHE A 295 -19.20 -0.09 11.83
C PHE A 295 -19.70 -0.37 13.25
N LEU A 296 -20.76 -1.16 13.40
CA LEU A 296 -21.33 -1.53 14.71
C LEU A 296 -20.34 -2.34 15.56
N LEU A 297 -19.58 -3.24 14.94
CA LEU A 297 -18.52 -3.97 15.63
C LEU A 297 -17.43 -3.02 16.12
N GLY A 298 -17.00 -2.05 15.30
CA GLY A 298 -16.04 -1.03 15.70
C GLY A 298 -16.56 -0.18 16.84
N LEU A 299 -17.85 0.18 16.79
CA LEU A 299 -18.52 0.94 17.85
C LEU A 299 -18.55 0.15 19.17
N ALA A 300 -18.89 -1.13 19.12
CA ALA A 300 -18.87 -2.00 20.29
C ALA A 300 -17.46 -2.12 20.90
N ILE A 301 -16.43 -2.30 20.06
CA ILE A 301 -15.02 -2.35 20.51
C ILE A 301 -14.60 -1.03 21.15
N ALA A 302 -14.92 0.11 20.52
CA ALA A 302 -14.58 1.43 21.02
C ALA A 302 -15.24 1.73 22.37
N ILE A 303 -16.53 1.37 22.53
CA ILE A 303 -17.25 1.50 23.80
C ILE A 303 -16.63 0.59 24.88
N ALA A 304 -16.32 -0.66 24.55
CA ALA A 304 -15.70 -1.60 25.49
C ALA A 304 -14.31 -1.15 25.96
N ALA A 305 -13.62 -0.32 25.18
CA ALA A 305 -12.28 0.18 25.48
C ALA A 305 -12.26 1.46 26.35
N ILE A 306 -13.42 2.08 26.62
CA ILE A 306 -13.52 3.29 27.47
C ILE A 306 -12.79 3.11 28.83
N PRO A 307 -12.93 2.00 29.57
CA PRO A 307 -12.23 1.85 30.86
C PRO A 307 -10.70 1.95 30.79
N TRP A 308 -10.10 1.67 29.62
CA TRP A 308 -8.65 1.77 29.43
C TRP A 308 -8.19 3.22 29.23
N ASP A 309 -9.08 4.11 28.78
CA ASP A 309 -8.80 5.54 28.63
C ASP A 309 -8.64 6.27 29.98
N ALA A 310 -9.23 5.73 31.05
CA ALA A 310 -9.26 6.38 32.36
C ALA A 310 -7.85 6.54 32.94
N SER A 311 -6.95 5.61 32.60
CA SER A 311 -5.52 5.67 32.96
C SER A 311 -4.81 6.88 32.34
N TRP A 312 -5.18 7.25 31.11
CA TRP A 312 -4.67 8.41 30.39
C TRP A 312 -5.28 9.71 30.88
N ALA A 313 -6.60 9.73 31.12
CA ALA A 313 -7.29 10.89 31.69
C ALA A 313 -6.69 11.28 33.05
N HIS A 314 -6.48 10.29 33.93
CA HIS A 314 -5.85 10.49 35.23
C HIS A 314 -4.36 10.89 35.13
N TRP A 315 -3.63 10.43 34.12
CA TRP A 315 -2.23 10.82 33.91
C TRP A 315 -2.12 12.27 33.42
N VAL A 316 -2.97 12.70 32.49
CA VAL A 316 -3.00 14.08 32.00
C VAL A 316 -3.37 15.06 33.11
N THR A 317 -4.29 14.70 34.02
CA THR A 317 -4.62 15.54 35.18
C THR A 317 -3.47 15.63 36.18
N ARG A 318 -2.64 14.59 36.33
CA ARG A 318 -1.43 14.63 37.18
C ARG A 318 -0.30 15.50 36.61
N LEU A 319 -0.29 15.75 35.31
CA LEU A 319 0.62 16.69 34.65
C LEU A 319 0.00 18.09 34.48
N GLY A 320 -1.10 18.38 35.19
CA GLY A 320 -1.59 19.74 35.38
C GLY A 320 -0.48 20.65 35.91
N PRO A 321 -0.49 21.94 35.55
CA PRO A 321 0.71 22.75 35.43
C PRO A 321 1.45 22.90 36.77
N GLU A 322 2.58 22.21 36.90
CA GLU A 322 3.70 22.76 37.63
C GLU A 322 4.09 24.06 36.89
N ARG A 323 4.19 25.15 37.67
CA ARG A 323 4.32 26.54 37.22
C ARG A 323 5.48 26.79 36.26
#